data_AF-A0A0S8I483-F1
#
_entry.id   AF-A0A0S8I483-F1
#
_cell.length_a   1.000
_cell.length_b   1.000
_cell.length_c   1.000
_cell.angle_alpha   90.00
_cell.angle_beta   90.00
_cell.angle_gamma   90.00
#
_symmetry.space_group_name_H-M   'P 1'
#
loop_
_entity.id
_entity.type
_entity.pdbx_description
1 polymer ?
#
loop_
_entity_poly.entity_id
_entity_poly.type
_entity_poly.pdbx_seq_one_letter_code
_entity_poly.pdbx_strand_id
1 'polypeptide(L)'
;MTPFDLVRLSLENLGRRKGRAFLTAIGVVIGTAAVVVLVGLGLGLQRNAAAQVGYMGELTQIQVMPNYMTGNYEEVPAAGGGGGLGSPPSLTMITDDSLEMIAALPGVTGVYPRDFLQNCCLIQFGKFEGYGGIVGVKPNMLNELGLDAEGGMLDLAKGTVVIGTQVKTNFYAPYLRPGQEPPPPPDLMGQTLKVIISKYTKDGEEIRKTLRLRVAGVIAETRGEHDYQIYMTLEEVTALNQWSMGRRIDRNREGYPFVVVTVEDVSQVLDIADQITALGYQTYTPQSFVQGINSFFLVFQIIFGGIGGISLLVAAIGIANTMTMAILERTREIGLMKAIG
;
A
#
# COMPACT_ATOMS: atom_id res chain seq x y z
N MET A 1 56.26 -23.87 -20.04
CA MET A 1 55.07 -24.34 -19.30
C MET A 1 53.83 -23.96 -20.09
N THR A 2 52.92 -24.90 -20.32
CA THR A 2 51.62 -24.56 -20.90
C THR A 2 50.71 -23.94 -19.82
N PRO A 3 49.67 -23.17 -20.18
CA PRO A 3 48.71 -22.64 -19.20
C PRO A 3 48.06 -23.74 -18.34
N PHE A 4 47.90 -24.93 -18.93
CA PHE A 4 47.35 -26.09 -18.27
C PHE A 4 48.28 -26.66 -17.18
N ASP A 5 49.60 -26.66 -17.43
CA ASP A 5 50.60 -27.09 -16.44
C ASP A 5 50.60 -26.17 -15.22
N LEU A 6 50.44 -24.86 -15.42
CA LEU A 6 50.38 -23.88 -14.33
C LEU A 6 49.15 -24.08 -13.44
N VAL A 7 47.98 -24.35 -14.03
CA VAL A 7 46.75 -24.65 -13.28
C VAL A 7 46.90 -25.95 -12.50
N ARG A 8 47.43 -27.01 -13.14
CA ARG A 8 47.68 -28.30 -12.47
C ARG A 8 48.65 -28.16 -11.31
N LEU A 9 49.75 -27.44 -11.51
CA LEU A 9 50.75 -27.18 -10.46
C LEU A 9 50.16 -26.36 -9.31
N SER A 10 49.27 -25.40 -9.60
CA SER A 10 48.56 -24.61 -8.59
C SER A 10 47.61 -25.47 -7.76
N LEU A 11 46.87 -26.39 -8.39
CA LEU A 11 45.96 -27.33 -7.73
C LEU A 11 46.71 -28.34 -6.84
N GLU A 12 47.82 -28.92 -7.33
CA GLU A 12 48.67 -29.81 -6.52
C GLU A 12 49.25 -29.08 -5.30
N ASN A 13 49.63 -27.81 -5.47
CA ASN A 13 50.18 -26.98 -4.40
C ASN A 13 49.15 -26.60 -3.35
N LEU A 14 47.90 -26.30 -3.73
CA LEU A 14 46.78 -26.13 -2.80
C LEU A 14 46.49 -27.43 -2.03
N GLY A 15 46.54 -28.57 -2.73
CA GLY A 15 46.26 -29.90 -2.17
C GLY A 15 47.23 -30.36 -1.08
N ARG A 16 48.44 -29.79 -1.01
CA ARG A 16 49.43 -30.08 0.05
C ARG A 16 49.07 -29.46 1.42
N ARG A 17 48.23 -28.42 1.48
CA ARG A 17 47.86 -27.71 2.72
C ARG A 17 46.35 -27.67 2.95
N LYS A 18 45.75 -28.86 2.96
CA LYS A 18 44.29 -29.08 3.01
C LYS A 18 43.60 -28.28 4.12
N GLY A 19 44.15 -28.24 5.33
CA GLY A 19 43.51 -27.55 6.46
C GLY A 19 43.37 -26.04 6.25
N ARG A 20 44.46 -25.32 5.99
CA ARG A 20 44.43 -23.85 5.83
C ARG A 20 43.63 -23.43 4.58
N ALA A 21 43.86 -24.10 3.46
CA ALA A 21 43.13 -23.80 2.23
C ALA A 21 41.61 -23.99 2.40
N PHE A 22 41.20 -25.03 3.15
CA PHE A 22 39.80 -25.29 3.46
C PHE A 22 39.19 -24.24 4.39
N LEU A 23 39.88 -23.83 5.46
CA LEU A 23 39.41 -22.78 6.36
C LEU A 23 39.22 -21.43 5.65
N THR A 24 40.15 -21.03 4.78
CA THR A 24 40.03 -19.80 3.99
C THR A 24 38.89 -19.90 2.98
N ALA A 25 38.74 -21.05 2.31
CA ALA A 25 37.64 -21.27 1.37
C ALA A 25 36.27 -21.20 2.06
N ILE A 26 36.12 -21.81 3.24
CA ILE A 26 34.88 -21.72 4.03
C ILE A 26 34.56 -20.28 4.39
N GLY A 27 35.54 -19.51 4.86
CA GLY A 27 35.31 -18.10 5.21
C GLY A 27 34.77 -17.28 4.04
N VAL A 28 35.35 -17.47 2.85
CA VAL A 28 34.88 -16.82 1.61
C VAL A 28 33.48 -17.31 1.23
N VAL A 29 33.22 -18.62 1.28
CA VAL A 29 31.93 -19.20 0.92
C VAL A 29 30.83 -18.72 1.86
N ILE A 30 31.04 -18.74 3.17
CA ILE A 30 30.04 -18.28 4.15
C ILE A 30 29.80 -16.78 3.98
N GLY A 31 30.86 -15.97 3.84
CA GLY A 31 30.73 -14.53 3.67
C GLY A 31 29.97 -14.16 2.39
N THR A 32 30.32 -14.77 1.26
CA THR A 32 29.64 -14.53 -0.02
C THR A 32 28.21 -15.06 -0.02
N ALA A 33 27.95 -16.25 0.55
CA ALA A 33 26.61 -16.81 0.66
C ALA A 33 25.69 -15.92 1.52
N ALA A 34 26.17 -15.44 2.67
CA ALA A 34 25.40 -14.56 3.55
C ALA A 34 25.00 -13.25 2.83
N VAL A 35 25.92 -12.63 2.10
CA VAL A 35 25.64 -11.40 1.33
C VAL A 35 24.63 -11.67 0.23
N VAL A 36 24.79 -12.75 -0.54
CA VAL A 36 23.86 -13.12 -1.63
C VAL A 36 22.46 -13.39 -1.08
N VAL A 37 22.34 -14.10 0.03
CA VAL A 37 21.04 -14.38 0.67
C VAL A 37 20.38 -13.08 1.15
N LEU A 38 21.12 -12.19 1.80
CA LEU A 38 20.58 -10.92 2.29
C LEU A 38 20.11 -10.01 1.14
N VAL A 39 20.91 -9.89 0.07
CA VAL A 39 20.55 -9.10 -1.12
C VAL A 39 19.34 -9.72 -1.84
N GLY A 40 19.32 -11.04 -1.99
CA GLY A 40 18.21 -11.77 -2.61
C GLY A 40 16.91 -11.61 -1.84
N LEU A 41 16.94 -11.74 -0.52
CA LEU A 41 15.79 -11.50 0.35
C LEU A 41 15.33 -10.04 0.26
N GLY A 42 16.25 -9.06 0.28
CA GLY A 42 15.92 -7.65 0.15
C GLY A 42 15.16 -7.35 -1.15
N LEU A 43 15.66 -7.82 -2.29
CA LEU A 43 15.00 -7.65 -3.59
C LEU A 43 13.65 -8.38 -3.66
N GLY A 44 13.57 -9.58 -3.08
CA GLY A 44 12.33 -10.36 -3.02
C GLY A 44 11.24 -9.65 -2.21
N LEU A 45 11.60 -9.14 -1.04
CA LEU A 45 10.70 -8.37 -0.17
C LEU A 45 10.30 -7.05 -0.83
N GLN A 46 11.21 -6.35 -1.51
CA GLN A 46 10.88 -5.13 -2.25
C GLN A 46 9.84 -5.39 -3.34
N ARG A 47 10.02 -6.46 -4.13
CA ARG A 47 9.06 -6.85 -5.18
C ARG A 47 7.73 -7.29 -4.58
N ASN A 48 7.75 -8.03 -3.48
CA ASN A 48 6.53 -8.45 -2.80
C ASN A 48 5.76 -7.25 -2.23
N ALA A 49 6.45 -6.33 -1.57
CA ALA A 49 5.86 -5.11 -1.04
C ALA A 49 5.30 -4.22 -2.15
N ALA A 50 6.02 -4.06 -3.27
CA ALA A 50 5.54 -3.32 -4.44
C ALA A 50 4.32 -3.99 -5.10
N ALA A 51 4.28 -5.33 -5.14
CA ALA A 51 3.14 -6.08 -5.67
C ALA A 51 1.92 -6.11 -4.74
N GLN A 52 2.10 -5.77 -3.45
CA GLN A 52 0.99 -5.55 -2.52
C GLN A 52 0.34 -4.18 -2.68
N VAL A 53 1.05 -3.20 -3.27
CA VAL A 53 0.42 -1.95 -3.65
C VAL A 53 -0.53 -2.26 -4.81
N GLY A 54 -1.80 -1.92 -4.61
CA GLY A 54 -2.95 -2.39 -5.39
C GLY A 54 -2.89 -2.16 -6.91
N TYR A 55 -4.01 -2.48 -7.55
CA TYR A 55 -4.19 -2.41 -9.00
C TYR A 55 -3.75 -1.06 -9.59
N MET A 56 -3.24 -1.05 -10.82
CA MET A 56 -2.69 0.16 -11.48
C MET A 56 -3.67 1.36 -11.49
N GLY A 57 -4.98 1.09 -11.49
CA GLY A 57 -6.03 2.12 -11.42
C GLY A 57 -6.09 2.89 -10.09
N GLU A 58 -5.56 2.35 -8.99
CA GLU A 58 -5.40 3.10 -7.73
C GLU A 58 -4.12 3.94 -7.74
N LEU A 59 -3.12 3.59 -8.56
CA LEU A 59 -1.86 4.34 -8.64
C LEU A 59 -2.03 5.72 -9.28
N THR A 60 -3.05 5.90 -10.12
CA THR A 60 -3.43 7.19 -10.72
C THR A 60 -4.40 8.00 -9.85
N GLN A 61 -4.76 7.50 -8.66
CA GLN A 61 -5.69 8.16 -7.75
C GLN A 61 -4.95 8.90 -6.62
N ILE A 62 -5.43 10.10 -6.35
CA ILE A 62 -5.03 10.92 -5.21
C ILE A 62 -6.22 11.04 -4.29
N GLN A 63 -6.09 10.54 -3.07
CA GLN A 63 -7.07 10.77 -2.01
C GLN A 63 -6.77 12.11 -1.36
N VAL A 64 -7.72 13.03 -1.41
CA VAL A 64 -7.61 14.37 -0.85
C VAL A 64 -8.55 14.48 0.35
N MET A 65 -8.02 14.98 1.46
CA MET A 65 -8.75 15.20 2.70
C MET A 65 -8.54 16.65 3.16
N PRO A 66 -9.51 17.25 3.86
CA PRO A 66 -9.30 18.54 4.51
C PRO A 66 -8.14 18.44 5.49
N ASN A 67 -7.31 19.48 5.55
CA ASN A 67 -6.28 19.54 6.56
C ASN A 67 -6.90 19.98 7.89
N TYR A 68 -7.09 19.00 8.79
CA TYR A 68 -7.66 19.22 10.12
C TYR A 68 -6.62 19.68 11.16
N MET A 69 -5.37 19.95 10.77
CA MET A 69 -4.33 20.41 11.69
C MET A 69 -4.67 21.79 12.27
N THR A 70 -5.39 21.77 13.38
CA THR A 70 -5.73 22.93 14.20
C THR A 70 -4.86 22.86 15.46
N GLY A 71 -3.87 23.75 15.55
CA GLY A 71 -3.24 24.22 16.80
C GLY A 71 -2.69 23.20 17.83
N ASN A 72 -1.38 23.31 18.12
CA ASN A 72 -0.68 22.84 19.31
C ASN A 72 -0.31 21.34 19.42
N TYR A 73 0.44 20.83 18.45
CA TYR A 73 1.54 19.93 18.79
C TYR A 73 2.82 20.75 18.64
N GLU A 74 3.50 21.00 19.77
CA GLU A 74 4.91 21.37 19.76
C GLU A 74 5.65 20.38 18.87
N GLU A 75 6.40 20.92 17.92
CA GLU A 75 7.33 20.18 17.09
C GLU A 75 8.17 19.26 17.98
N VAL A 76 7.90 17.95 17.93
CA VAL A 76 8.94 16.99 18.28
C VAL A 76 9.93 17.09 17.12
N PRO A 77 11.16 17.56 17.32
CA PRO A 77 12.09 17.76 16.23
C PRO A 77 12.42 16.39 15.65
N ALA A 78 11.92 16.13 14.43
CA ALA A 78 12.43 15.05 13.61
C ALA A 78 13.89 15.39 13.31
N ALA A 79 14.78 14.72 14.02
CA ALA A 79 16.21 14.76 13.77
C ALA A 79 16.47 14.21 12.36
N GLY A 80 16.61 15.09 11.38
CA GLY A 80 17.15 14.75 10.07
C GLY A 80 16.44 15.42 8.89
N GLY A 81 16.96 16.58 8.49
CA GLY A 81 16.98 16.99 7.08
C GLY A 81 15.92 18.00 6.62
N GLY A 82 16.36 19.25 6.46
CA GLY A 82 16.02 20.06 5.27
C GLY A 82 14.68 20.81 5.25
N GLY A 83 14.63 21.93 5.95
CA GLY A 83 14.13 23.23 5.46
C GLY A 83 12.76 23.30 4.76
N GLY A 84 11.76 23.81 5.49
CA GLY A 84 10.54 24.38 4.92
C GLY A 84 9.68 25.01 6.02
N LEU A 85 9.90 26.30 6.30
CA LEU A 85 9.01 27.11 7.13
C LEU A 85 7.69 27.33 6.37
N GLY A 86 6.74 26.40 6.54
CA GLY A 86 5.36 26.53 6.06
C GLY A 86 4.50 27.24 7.10
N SER A 87 3.69 28.20 6.67
CA SER A 87 2.69 28.91 7.49
C SER A 87 1.79 27.96 8.29
N PRO A 88 1.25 28.38 9.46
CA PRO A 88 0.32 27.55 10.20
C PRO A 88 -0.88 27.19 9.32
N PRO A 89 -1.27 25.90 9.21
CA PRO A 89 -2.35 25.50 8.32
C PRO A 89 -3.66 26.13 8.79
N SER A 90 -4.21 27.01 7.95
CA SER A 90 -5.62 27.36 8.04
C SER A 90 -6.43 26.12 7.67
N LEU A 91 -7.44 25.80 8.47
CA LEU A 91 -8.34 24.67 8.21
C LEU A 91 -9.00 24.87 6.84
N THR A 92 -8.48 24.20 5.81
CA THR A 92 -8.92 24.36 4.43
C THR A 92 -9.88 23.22 4.12
N MET A 93 -11.17 23.55 4.14
CA MET A 93 -12.23 22.60 3.83
C MET A 93 -12.37 22.43 2.32
N ILE A 94 -12.73 21.23 1.88
CA ILE A 94 -12.92 20.96 0.46
C ILE A 94 -14.36 21.33 0.09
N THR A 95 -14.58 22.54 -0.42
CA THR A 95 -15.91 23.01 -0.87
C THR A 95 -16.10 22.74 -2.36
N ASP A 96 -17.28 23.03 -2.90
CA ASP A 96 -17.53 22.92 -4.35
C ASP A 96 -16.54 23.79 -5.16
N ASP A 97 -16.22 24.99 -4.69
CA ASP A 97 -15.19 25.85 -5.31
C ASP A 97 -13.80 25.18 -5.31
N SER A 98 -13.44 24.50 -4.22
CA SER A 98 -12.19 23.74 -4.13
C SER A 98 -12.15 22.58 -5.14
N LEU A 99 -13.28 21.91 -5.36
CA LEU A 99 -13.35 20.85 -6.37
C LEU A 99 -13.10 21.39 -7.78
N GLU A 100 -13.64 22.56 -8.11
CA GLU A 100 -13.40 23.21 -9.40
C GLU A 100 -11.94 23.65 -9.57
N MET A 101 -11.33 24.21 -8.52
CA MET A 101 -9.90 24.56 -8.54
C MET A 101 -9.01 23.34 -8.75
N ILE A 102 -9.30 22.22 -8.07
CA ILE A 102 -8.55 20.97 -8.22
C ILE A 102 -8.77 20.37 -9.62
N ALA A 103 -10.00 20.42 -10.14
CA ALA A 103 -10.32 19.94 -11.48
C ALA A 103 -9.64 20.76 -12.60
N ALA A 104 -9.31 22.02 -12.34
CA ALA A 104 -8.61 22.88 -13.28
C ALA A 104 -7.09 22.63 -13.35
N LEU A 105 -6.53 21.81 -12.46
CA LEU A 105 -5.10 21.49 -12.47
C LEU A 105 -4.73 20.66 -13.72
N PRO A 106 -3.62 20.98 -14.42
CA PRO A 106 -3.17 20.20 -15.56
C PRO A 106 -2.90 18.73 -15.20
N GLY A 107 -3.43 17.80 -15.99
CA GLY A 107 -3.27 16.35 -15.80
C GLY A 107 -4.35 15.70 -14.93
N VAL A 108 -5.24 16.47 -14.29
CA VAL A 108 -6.41 15.94 -13.58
C VAL A 108 -7.50 15.57 -14.58
N THR A 109 -7.95 14.32 -14.54
CA THR A 109 -9.00 13.79 -15.42
C THR A 109 -10.38 13.79 -14.77
N GLY A 110 -10.44 13.74 -13.44
CA GLY A 110 -11.69 13.64 -12.70
C GLY A 110 -11.54 13.97 -11.22
N VAL A 111 -12.60 14.54 -10.65
CA VAL A 111 -12.68 14.91 -9.24
C VAL A 111 -14.00 14.44 -8.65
N TYR A 112 -13.90 13.51 -7.71
CA TYR A 112 -15.02 12.78 -7.15
C TYR A 112 -15.12 12.97 -5.65
N PRO A 113 -16.04 13.82 -5.16
CA PRO A 113 -16.32 13.90 -3.74
C PRO A 113 -16.97 12.60 -3.26
N ARG A 114 -16.54 12.14 -2.08
CA ARG A 114 -17.14 10.99 -1.40
C ARG A 114 -17.38 11.29 0.08
N ASP A 115 -18.41 10.67 0.64
CA ASP A 115 -18.72 10.76 2.07
C ASP A 115 -19.07 9.38 2.61
N PHE A 116 -18.66 9.10 3.83
CA PHE A 116 -18.95 7.84 4.50
C PHE A 116 -20.20 7.99 5.36
N LEU A 117 -21.02 6.96 5.40
CA LEU A 117 -22.08 6.88 6.39
C LEU A 117 -21.44 6.79 7.78
N GLN A 118 -21.70 7.80 8.62
CA GLN A 118 -21.02 7.96 9.91
C GLN A 118 -21.50 6.97 10.99
N ASN A 119 -22.68 6.38 10.82
CA ASN A 119 -23.24 5.44 11.78
C ASN A 119 -23.03 4.00 11.33
N CYS A 120 -22.88 3.11 12.31
CA CYS A 120 -22.97 1.69 12.09
C CYS A 120 -24.33 1.35 11.44
N CYS A 121 -24.29 0.53 10.40
CA CYS A 121 -25.49 0.05 9.73
C CYS A 121 -25.52 -1.49 9.80
N LEU A 122 -26.66 -2.02 10.24
CA LEU A 122 -26.94 -3.44 10.17
C LEU A 122 -27.65 -3.72 8.85
N ILE A 123 -27.09 -4.61 8.04
CA ILE A 123 -27.62 -4.99 6.74
C ILE A 123 -28.23 -6.38 6.87
N GLN A 124 -29.53 -6.50 6.61
CA GLN A 124 -30.25 -7.76 6.67
C GLN A 124 -30.65 -8.23 5.26
N PHE A 125 -30.40 -9.51 4.99
CA PHE A 125 -30.88 -10.19 3.80
C PHE A 125 -31.38 -11.60 4.16
N GLY A 126 -32.70 -11.80 4.11
CA GLY A 126 -33.32 -13.05 4.52
C GLY A 126 -32.97 -13.42 5.96
N LYS A 127 -32.25 -14.53 6.16
CA LYS A 127 -31.77 -15.01 7.46
C LYS A 127 -30.37 -14.51 7.82
N PHE A 128 -29.72 -13.76 6.94
CA PHE A 128 -28.37 -13.27 7.11
C PHE A 128 -28.38 -11.83 7.61
N GLU A 129 -27.40 -11.54 8.45
CA GLU A 129 -27.07 -10.21 8.94
C GLU A 129 -25.62 -9.91 8.61
N GLY A 130 -25.32 -8.68 8.24
CA GLY A 130 -23.98 -8.26 7.91
C GLY A 130 -23.77 -6.78 8.19
N TYR A 131 -22.54 -6.35 8.03
CA TYR A 131 -22.11 -4.97 8.17
C TYR A 131 -21.29 -4.59 6.94
N GLY A 132 -21.29 -3.32 6.59
CA GLY A 132 -20.51 -2.81 5.47
C GLY A 132 -20.31 -1.31 5.57
N GLY A 133 -19.16 -0.85 5.08
CA GLY A 133 -18.92 0.58 4.91
C GLY A 133 -19.77 1.08 3.75
N ILE A 134 -20.72 1.97 4.03
CA ILE A 134 -21.52 2.64 3.00
C ILE A 134 -20.83 3.95 2.62
N VAL A 135 -20.53 4.09 1.33
CA VAL A 135 -19.88 5.26 0.76
C VAL A 135 -20.80 5.92 -0.25
N GLY A 136 -20.99 7.22 -0.08
CA GLY A 136 -21.74 8.08 -0.97
C GLY A 136 -20.83 8.60 -2.06
N VAL A 137 -21.18 8.36 -3.32
CA VAL A 137 -20.41 8.80 -4.49
C VAL A 137 -21.32 9.39 -5.57
N LYS A 138 -20.74 10.04 -6.58
CA LYS A 138 -21.48 10.49 -7.76
C LYS A 138 -21.98 9.27 -8.57
N PRO A 139 -23.16 9.35 -9.23
CA PRO A 139 -23.77 8.23 -9.94
C PRO A 139 -22.86 7.46 -10.90
N ASN A 140 -22.02 8.16 -11.65
CA ASN A 140 -21.18 7.59 -12.70
C ASN A 140 -19.72 7.40 -12.26
N MET A 141 -19.37 7.75 -11.02
CA MET A 141 -17.98 7.72 -10.54
C MET A 141 -17.34 6.35 -10.74
N LEU A 142 -18.07 5.27 -10.46
CA LEU A 142 -17.52 3.91 -10.55
C LEU A 142 -17.12 3.54 -11.99
N ASN A 143 -17.92 3.95 -12.97
CA ASN A 143 -17.61 3.77 -14.39
C ASN A 143 -16.46 4.66 -14.84
N GLU A 144 -16.42 5.93 -14.38
CA GLU A 144 -15.36 6.88 -14.73
C GLU A 144 -14.00 6.52 -14.10
N LEU A 145 -14.01 5.81 -12.95
CA LEU A 145 -12.81 5.20 -12.36
C LEU A 145 -12.31 3.97 -13.13
N GLY A 146 -13.04 3.51 -14.16
CA GLY A 146 -12.69 2.33 -14.95
C GLY A 146 -12.86 1.01 -14.18
N LEU A 147 -13.79 0.96 -13.22
CA LEU A 147 -14.09 -0.28 -12.52
C LEU A 147 -14.95 -1.21 -13.39
N ASP A 148 -14.55 -2.47 -13.49
CA ASP A 148 -15.32 -3.49 -14.19
C ASP A 148 -16.47 -4.02 -13.33
N ALA A 149 -17.58 -4.40 -13.95
CA ALA A 149 -18.69 -5.05 -13.28
C ALA A 149 -18.53 -6.58 -13.35
N GLU A 150 -18.57 -7.26 -12.20
CA GLU A 150 -18.74 -8.72 -12.13
C GLU A 150 -20.15 -9.10 -12.60
N GLY A 151 -21.14 -8.26 -12.28
CA GLY A 151 -22.50 -8.40 -12.76
C GLY A 151 -23.36 -7.17 -12.47
N GLY A 152 -24.39 -6.96 -13.30
CA GLY A 152 -25.30 -5.82 -13.16
C GLY A 152 -24.75 -4.52 -13.74
N MET A 153 -25.27 -3.38 -13.27
CA MET A 153 -24.87 -2.03 -13.70
C MET A 153 -24.20 -1.29 -12.54
N LEU A 154 -23.14 -0.54 -12.83
CA LEU A 154 -22.43 0.27 -11.82
C LEU A 154 -22.97 1.70 -11.68
N ASP A 155 -23.93 2.09 -12.53
CA ASP A 155 -24.60 3.39 -12.41
C ASP A 155 -25.52 3.40 -11.18
N LEU A 156 -25.29 4.35 -10.28
CA LEU A 156 -26.08 4.47 -9.06
C LEU A 156 -27.33 5.31 -9.31
N ALA A 157 -28.48 4.71 -9.05
CA ALA A 157 -29.77 5.41 -8.97
C ALA A 157 -30.26 5.48 -7.52
N LYS A 158 -31.19 6.40 -7.25
CA LYS A 158 -31.83 6.53 -5.94
C LYS A 158 -32.48 5.21 -5.50
N GLY A 159 -32.22 4.78 -4.27
CA GLY A 159 -32.71 3.51 -3.72
C GLY A 159 -31.98 2.26 -4.24
N THR A 160 -30.88 2.44 -4.99
CA THR A 160 -30.02 1.35 -5.44
C THR A 160 -28.63 1.45 -4.84
N VAL A 161 -27.93 0.32 -4.79
CA VAL A 161 -26.56 0.21 -4.31
C VAL A 161 -25.74 -0.63 -5.26
N VAL A 162 -24.45 -0.33 -5.33
CA VAL A 162 -23.43 -1.17 -5.96
C VAL A 162 -22.53 -1.70 -4.85
N ILE A 163 -22.18 -2.98 -4.88
CA ILE A 163 -21.39 -3.60 -3.82
C ILE A 163 -20.08 -4.15 -4.36
N GLY A 164 -19.03 -4.16 -3.54
CA GLY A 164 -17.81 -4.89 -3.85
C GLY A 164 -17.97 -6.41 -3.70
N THR A 165 -17.15 -7.18 -4.41
CA THR A 165 -17.20 -8.66 -4.41
C THR A 165 -17.09 -9.26 -3.01
N GLN A 166 -16.33 -8.65 -2.11
CA GLN A 166 -16.06 -9.17 -0.76
C GLN A 166 -17.15 -8.81 0.25
N VAL A 167 -18.07 -7.89 -0.04
CA VAL A 167 -19.16 -7.50 0.87
C VAL A 167 -20.01 -8.70 1.31
N LYS A 168 -20.22 -9.69 0.43
CA LYS A 168 -20.97 -10.92 0.75
C LYS A 168 -20.35 -11.72 1.90
N THR A 169 -19.03 -11.62 2.10
CA THR A 169 -18.32 -12.35 3.16
C THR A 169 -18.59 -11.80 4.56
N ASN A 170 -19.06 -10.56 4.67
CA ASN A 170 -19.42 -9.94 5.95
C ASN A 170 -20.80 -10.38 6.47
N PHE A 171 -21.54 -11.16 5.70
CA PHE A 171 -22.84 -11.68 6.10
C PHE A 171 -22.69 -13.01 6.85
N TYR A 172 -23.30 -13.08 8.03
CA TYR A 172 -23.38 -14.28 8.85
C TYR A 172 -24.84 -14.61 9.17
N ALA A 173 -25.09 -15.86 9.56
CA ALA A 173 -26.39 -16.28 10.06
C ALA A 173 -26.38 -16.18 11.60
N PRO A 174 -27.06 -15.21 12.23
CA PRO A 174 -27.04 -15.05 13.69
C PRO A 174 -27.67 -16.25 14.44
N TYR A 175 -28.57 -16.98 13.79
CA TYR A 175 -29.32 -18.08 14.40
C TYR A 175 -28.91 -19.44 13.84
N LEU A 176 -27.66 -19.85 14.09
CA LEU A 176 -27.16 -21.17 13.75
C LEU A 176 -27.56 -22.21 14.81
N ARG A 177 -27.98 -23.39 14.36
CA ARG A 177 -28.20 -24.52 15.27
C ARG A 177 -26.85 -25.10 15.71
N PRO A 178 -26.69 -25.55 16.96
CA PRO A 178 -25.47 -26.22 17.41
C PRO A 178 -25.10 -27.38 16.48
N GLY A 179 -23.87 -27.41 15.98
CA GLY A 179 -23.36 -28.43 15.05
C GLY A 179 -23.67 -28.20 13.57
N GLN A 180 -24.35 -27.10 13.22
CA GLN A 180 -24.57 -26.73 11.82
C GLN A 180 -23.35 -26.00 11.25
N GLU A 181 -22.87 -26.43 10.08
CA GLU A 181 -21.83 -25.69 9.36
C GLU A 181 -22.34 -24.29 8.94
N PRO A 182 -21.47 -23.27 8.99
CA PRO A 182 -21.84 -21.93 8.53
C PRO A 182 -22.34 -21.99 7.08
N PRO A 183 -23.53 -21.45 6.76
CA PRO A 183 -24.00 -21.39 5.39
C PRO A 183 -23.04 -20.57 4.54
N PRO A 184 -22.91 -20.89 3.23
CA PRO A 184 -22.10 -20.09 2.33
C PRO A 184 -22.63 -18.64 2.26
N PRO A 185 -21.75 -17.67 1.92
CA PRO A 185 -22.15 -16.29 1.73
C PRO A 185 -23.34 -16.15 0.76
N PRO A 186 -24.30 -15.27 1.06
CA PRO A 186 -25.45 -15.06 0.18
C PRO A 186 -25.04 -14.43 -1.16
N ASP A 187 -25.74 -14.80 -2.23
CA ASP A 187 -25.69 -14.01 -3.47
C ASP A 187 -26.59 -12.78 -3.29
N LEU A 188 -25.98 -11.61 -3.44
CA LEU A 188 -26.60 -10.32 -3.19
C LEU A 188 -27.05 -9.64 -4.50
N MET A 189 -26.62 -10.10 -5.68
CA MET A 189 -26.93 -9.44 -6.96
C MET A 189 -28.45 -9.40 -7.19
N GLY A 190 -29.00 -8.21 -7.46
CA GLY A 190 -30.40 -8.01 -7.80
C GLY A 190 -31.34 -8.13 -6.61
N GLN A 191 -30.80 -8.45 -5.42
CA GLN A 191 -31.57 -8.59 -4.20
C GLN A 191 -31.86 -7.22 -3.56
N THR A 192 -32.87 -7.19 -2.68
CA THR A 192 -33.17 -6.02 -1.87
C THR A 192 -32.65 -6.22 -0.45
N LEU A 193 -31.70 -5.38 -0.05
CA LEU A 193 -31.12 -5.36 1.27
C LEU A 193 -31.94 -4.45 2.18
N LYS A 194 -32.17 -4.90 3.40
CA LYS A 194 -32.78 -4.09 4.45
C LYS A 194 -31.66 -3.48 5.29
N VAL A 195 -31.40 -2.20 5.09
CA VAL A 195 -30.37 -1.46 5.84
C VAL A 195 -31.02 -0.77 7.02
N ILE A 196 -30.55 -1.10 8.22
CA ILE A 196 -31.03 -0.54 9.48
C ILE A 196 -29.93 0.35 10.04
N ILE A 197 -30.23 1.63 10.15
CA ILE A 197 -29.34 2.62 10.73
C ILE A 197 -29.92 3.00 12.09
N SER A 198 -29.14 2.84 13.14
CA SER A 198 -29.54 3.21 14.50
C SER A 198 -28.80 4.46 14.95
N LYS A 199 -29.46 5.24 15.81
CA LYS A 199 -28.85 6.29 16.61
C LYS A 199 -29.44 6.27 18.01
N TYR A 200 -28.68 6.72 18.99
CA TYR A 200 -29.14 6.84 20.37
C TYR A 200 -29.46 8.32 20.68
N THR A 201 -30.59 8.57 21.31
CA THR A 201 -30.91 9.91 21.84
C THR A 201 -30.06 10.21 23.08
N LYS A 202 -30.07 11.47 23.53
CA LYS A 202 -29.41 11.86 24.79
C LYS A 202 -29.96 11.11 26.00
N ASP A 203 -31.19 10.64 25.91
CA ASP A 203 -31.89 9.88 26.95
C ASP A 203 -31.64 8.36 26.85
N GLY A 204 -30.79 7.92 25.91
CA GLY A 204 -30.42 6.51 25.72
C GLY A 204 -31.43 5.70 24.90
N GLU A 205 -32.47 6.31 24.33
CA GLU A 205 -33.44 5.62 23.47
C GLU A 205 -32.85 5.38 22.08
N GLU A 206 -32.99 4.16 21.57
CA GLU A 206 -32.54 3.79 20.23
C GLU A 206 -33.60 4.16 19.18
N ILE A 207 -33.26 5.07 18.29
CA ILE A 207 -34.07 5.40 17.11
C ILE A 207 -33.48 4.66 15.91
N ARG A 208 -34.28 3.78 15.30
CA ARG A 208 -33.90 3.04 14.09
C ARG A 208 -34.59 3.59 12.85
N LYS A 209 -33.82 3.75 11.77
CA LYS A 209 -34.33 4.04 10.43
C LYS A 209 -34.03 2.85 9.52
N THR A 210 -35.07 2.33 8.87
CA THR A 210 -34.94 1.20 7.95
C THR A 210 -35.07 1.69 6.51
N LEU A 211 -34.11 1.31 5.68
CA LEU A 211 -34.10 1.52 4.24
C LEU A 211 -34.16 0.18 3.51
N ARG A 212 -34.76 0.18 2.33
CA ARG A 212 -34.74 -0.95 1.40
C ARG A 212 -33.96 -0.52 0.18
N LEU A 213 -32.80 -1.13 -0.03
CA LEU A 213 -31.89 -0.79 -1.10
C LEU A 213 -31.73 -1.98 -2.04
N ARG A 214 -31.90 -1.77 -3.34
CA ARG A 214 -31.72 -2.83 -4.34
C ARG A 214 -30.28 -2.87 -4.82
N VAL A 215 -29.66 -4.03 -4.84
CA VAL A 215 -28.33 -4.21 -5.44
C VAL A 215 -28.45 -4.15 -6.96
N ALA A 216 -27.91 -3.09 -7.56
CA ALA A 216 -27.91 -2.84 -9.00
C ALA A 216 -26.73 -3.53 -9.71
N GLY A 217 -25.59 -3.64 -9.04
CA GLY A 217 -24.40 -4.30 -9.57
C GLY A 217 -23.40 -4.69 -8.50
N VAL A 218 -22.48 -5.55 -8.92
CA VAL A 218 -21.32 -6.02 -8.15
C VAL A 218 -20.07 -5.64 -8.92
N ILE A 219 -19.16 -4.94 -8.28
CA ILE A 219 -17.85 -4.56 -8.85
C ILE A 219 -17.00 -5.84 -8.96
N ALA A 220 -16.22 -5.99 -10.02
CA ALA A 220 -15.26 -7.07 -10.16
C ALA A 220 -14.10 -6.91 -9.16
N GLU A 221 -13.53 -8.03 -8.70
CA GLU A 221 -12.48 -8.04 -7.68
C GLU A 221 -11.28 -7.19 -8.13
N THR A 222 -11.03 -6.09 -7.41
CA THR A 222 -9.89 -5.19 -7.67
C THR A 222 -8.73 -5.42 -6.70
N ARG A 223 -8.94 -6.24 -5.65
CA ARG A 223 -8.03 -6.41 -4.50
C ARG A 223 -7.72 -5.09 -3.80
N GLY A 224 -8.66 -4.16 -3.87
CA GLY A 224 -8.54 -2.80 -3.39
C GLY A 224 -9.60 -2.44 -2.36
N GLU A 225 -9.71 -1.13 -2.10
CA GLU A 225 -10.72 -0.59 -1.18
C GLU A 225 -12.15 -0.92 -1.66
N HIS A 226 -12.36 -0.93 -2.98
CA HIS A 226 -13.67 -1.11 -3.62
C HIS A 226 -14.33 -2.47 -3.33
N ASP A 227 -13.56 -3.51 -3.06
CA ASP A 227 -14.07 -4.87 -2.84
C ASP A 227 -14.91 -5.01 -1.57
N TYR A 228 -14.66 -4.15 -0.57
CA TYR A 228 -15.26 -4.23 0.77
C TYR A 228 -16.34 -3.17 1.02
N GLN A 229 -16.61 -2.30 0.04
CA GLN A 229 -17.50 -1.16 0.19
C GLN A 229 -18.85 -1.35 -0.48
N ILE A 230 -19.85 -0.63 0.03
CA ILE A 230 -21.17 -0.50 -0.55
C ILE A 230 -21.33 0.94 -1.00
N TYR A 231 -21.53 1.13 -2.30
CA TYR A 231 -21.71 2.45 -2.90
C TYR A 231 -23.19 2.78 -3.05
N MET A 232 -23.53 4.02 -2.73
CA MET A 232 -24.83 4.62 -3.00
C MET A 232 -24.67 6.08 -3.39
N THR A 233 -25.76 6.74 -3.78
CA THR A 233 -25.65 8.14 -4.20
C THR A 233 -25.21 9.04 -3.03
N LEU A 234 -24.30 9.98 -3.30
CA LEU A 234 -23.79 10.94 -2.32
C LEU A 234 -24.92 11.74 -1.64
N GLU A 235 -25.97 12.07 -2.38
CA GLU A 235 -27.16 12.75 -1.86
C GLU A 235 -27.87 11.94 -0.77
N GLU A 236 -28.07 10.63 -1.00
CA GLU A 236 -28.72 9.77 -0.03
C GLU A 236 -27.85 9.56 1.22
N VAL A 237 -26.54 9.38 1.08
CA VAL A 237 -25.63 9.32 2.24
C VAL A 237 -25.64 10.63 3.01
N THR A 238 -25.62 11.76 2.32
CA THR A 238 -25.71 13.08 2.96
C THR A 238 -27.02 13.23 3.74
N ALA A 239 -28.16 12.82 3.18
CA ALA A 239 -29.45 12.85 3.86
C ALA A 239 -29.49 11.90 5.09
N LEU A 240 -28.83 10.74 5.01
CA LEU A 240 -28.69 9.81 6.14
C LEU A 240 -27.81 10.37 7.24
N ASN A 241 -26.67 10.97 6.89
CA ASN A 241 -25.76 11.63 7.83
C ASN A 241 -26.45 12.83 8.51
N GLN A 242 -27.20 13.66 7.78
CA GLN A 242 -28.01 14.75 8.34
C GLN A 242 -29.05 14.22 9.35
N TRP A 243 -29.74 13.14 9.01
CA TRP A 243 -30.70 12.51 9.92
C TRP A 243 -30.02 11.94 11.17
N SER A 244 -28.85 11.32 11.00
CA SER A 244 -28.06 10.78 12.11
C SER A 244 -27.64 11.89 13.08
N MET A 245 -26.95 12.92 12.56
CA MET A 245 -26.44 14.03 13.37
C MET A 245 -27.53 14.96 13.90
N GLY A 246 -28.74 14.89 13.35
CA GLY A 246 -29.84 15.77 13.75
C GLY A 246 -29.64 17.24 13.36
N ARG A 247 -28.76 17.51 12.40
CA ARG A 247 -28.47 18.85 11.86
C ARG A 247 -28.30 18.79 10.34
N ARG A 248 -28.52 19.91 9.67
CA ARG A 248 -28.18 20.04 8.25
C ARG A 248 -26.66 20.11 8.09
N ILE A 249 -26.17 19.49 7.04
CA ILE A 249 -24.78 19.57 6.59
C ILE A 249 -24.78 20.57 5.45
N ASP A 250 -24.00 21.62 5.58
CA ASP A 250 -23.80 22.61 4.52
C ASP A 250 -22.46 22.34 3.83
N ARG A 251 -22.48 21.81 2.60
CA ARG A 251 -21.25 21.46 1.86
C ARG A 251 -20.42 22.68 1.48
N ASN A 252 -21.02 23.87 1.38
CA ASN A 252 -20.28 25.10 1.09
C ASN A 252 -19.48 25.59 2.29
N ARG A 253 -19.90 25.22 3.51
CA ARG A 253 -19.25 25.66 4.74
C ARG A 253 -18.43 24.57 5.41
N GLU A 254 -18.90 23.32 5.38
CA GLU A 254 -18.28 22.16 6.05
C GLU A 254 -17.46 21.31 5.09
N GLY A 255 -17.67 21.47 3.78
CA GLY A 255 -16.97 20.74 2.74
C GLY A 255 -17.31 19.25 2.64
N TYR A 256 -16.54 18.58 1.79
CA TYR A 256 -16.49 17.14 1.65
C TYR A 256 -15.35 16.58 2.51
N PRO A 257 -15.58 15.48 3.26
CA PRO A 257 -14.55 14.89 4.10
C PRO A 257 -13.47 14.17 3.30
N PHE A 258 -13.81 13.67 2.11
CA PHE A 258 -12.91 12.98 1.22
C PHE A 258 -13.22 13.31 -0.23
N VAL A 259 -12.17 13.40 -1.04
CA VAL A 259 -12.25 13.54 -2.49
C VAL A 259 -11.24 12.60 -3.13
N VAL A 260 -11.66 11.91 -4.18
CA VAL A 260 -10.77 11.13 -5.02
C VAL A 260 -10.52 11.93 -6.30
N VAL A 261 -9.25 12.19 -6.59
CA VAL A 261 -8.81 12.88 -7.80
C VAL A 261 -8.11 11.84 -8.69
N THR A 262 -8.53 11.73 -9.94
CA THR A 262 -7.87 10.88 -10.93
C THR A 262 -6.93 11.70 -11.80
N VAL A 263 -5.77 11.13 -12.10
CA VAL A 263 -4.73 11.73 -12.94
C VAL A 263 -4.57 10.90 -14.20
N GLU A 264 -4.19 11.55 -15.31
CA GLU A 264 -3.97 10.88 -16.61
C GLU A 264 -2.77 9.91 -16.57
N ASP A 265 -1.66 10.33 -15.97
CA ASP A 265 -0.42 9.56 -15.92
C ASP A 265 0.12 9.39 -14.48
N VAL A 266 0.56 8.17 -14.16
CA VAL A 266 1.12 7.81 -12.83
C VAL A 266 2.33 8.67 -12.45
N SER A 267 3.13 9.10 -13.42
CA SER A 267 4.31 9.94 -13.19
C SER A 267 3.97 11.34 -12.66
N GLN A 268 2.79 11.87 -13.02
CA GLN A 268 2.34 13.20 -12.61
C GLN A 268 1.62 13.20 -11.26
N VAL A 269 1.26 12.02 -10.74
CA VAL A 269 0.46 11.86 -9.51
C VAL A 269 1.13 12.54 -8.32
N LEU A 270 2.44 12.38 -8.16
CA LEU A 270 3.17 12.98 -7.04
C LEU A 270 3.26 14.50 -7.16
N ASP A 271 3.57 15.01 -8.36
CA ASP A 271 3.66 16.46 -8.60
C ASP A 271 2.30 17.16 -8.41
N ILE A 272 1.20 16.53 -8.82
CA ILE A 272 -0.16 17.06 -8.62
C ILE A 272 -0.56 16.94 -7.14
N ALA A 273 -0.21 15.85 -6.46
CA ALA A 273 -0.46 15.69 -5.04
C ALA A 273 0.26 16.77 -4.21
N ASP A 274 1.51 17.10 -4.55
CA ASP A 274 2.26 18.18 -3.93
C ASP A 274 1.63 19.56 -4.19
N GLN A 275 1.11 19.81 -5.40
CA GLN A 275 0.35 21.02 -5.72
C GLN A 275 -0.92 21.14 -4.88
N ILE A 276 -1.69 20.06 -4.75
CA ILE A 276 -2.90 20.02 -3.92
C ILE A 276 -2.54 20.21 -2.44
N THR A 277 -1.42 19.65 -1.99
CA THR A 277 -0.91 19.86 -0.63
C THR A 277 -0.51 21.32 -0.40
N ALA A 278 0.11 21.97 -1.38
CA ALA A 278 0.45 23.39 -1.33
C ALA A 278 -0.79 24.31 -1.27
N LEU A 279 -1.95 23.85 -1.76
CA LEU A 279 -3.24 24.53 -1.59
C LEU A 279 -3.81 24.39 -0.17
N GLY A 280 -3.15 23.65 0.72
CA GLY A 280 -3.54 23.49 2.13
C GLY A 280 -4.37 22.24 2.42
N TYR A 281 -4.47 21.30 1.47
CA TYR A 281 -5.13 20.00 1.68
C TYR A 281 -4.14 18.93 2.10
N GLN A 282 -4.64 17.80 2.60
CA GLN A 282 -3.84 16.60 2.82
C GLN A 282 -4.08 15.64 1.67
N THR A 283 -3.01 15.16 1.03
CA THR A 283 -3.10 14.16 -0.02
C THR A 283 -2.46 12.84 0.40
N TYR A 284 -3.10 11.74 0.03
CA TYR A 284 -2.58 10.40 0.15
C TYR A 284 -2.63 9.71 -1.22
N THR A 285 -1.51 9.11 -1.63
CA THR A 285 -1.42 8.39 -2.91
C THR A 285 -0.77 7.02 -2.69
N PRO A 286 -1.25 5.94 -3.32
CA PRO A 286 -0.55 4.67 -3.32
C PRO A 286 0.88 4.78 -3.91
N GLN A 287 1.09 5.71 -4.85
CA GLN A 287 2.38 5.97 -5.46
C GLN A 287 3.43 6.48 -4.46
N SER A 288 3.06 7.36 -3.52
CA SER A 288 3.97 7.83 -2.46
C SER A 288 4.43 6.70 -1.54
N PHE A 289 3.57 5.71 -1.29
CA PHE A 289 3.93 4.51 -0.55
C PHE A 289 4.93 3.64 -1.32
N VAL A 290 4.75 3.44 -2.63
CA VAL A 290 5.72 2.73 -3.49
C VAL A 290 7.08 3.43 -3.48
N GLN A 291 7.10 4.76 -3.61
CA GLN A 291 8.33 5.54 -3.55
C GLN A 291 9.02 5.41 -2.18
N GLY A 292 8.24 5.41 -1.10
CA GLY A 292 8.72 5.15 0.26
C GLY A 292 9.37 3.77 0.40
N ILE A 293 8.74 2.71 -0.11
CA ILE A 293 9.30 1.36 -0.16
C ILE A 293 10.62 1.36 -0.93
N ASN A 294 10.64 1.93 -2.13
CA ASN A 294 11.85 1.95 -2.96
C ASN A 294 13.00 2.71 -2.29
N SER A 295 12.70 3.85 -1.65
CA SER A 295 13.70 4.65 -0.93
C SER A 295 14.25 3.90 0.29
N PHE A 296 13.37 3.25 1.05
CA PHE A 296 13.76 2.39 2.17
C PHE A 296 14.68 1.25 1.71
N PHE A 297 14.30 0.51 0.67
CA PHE A 297 15.11 -0.60 0.15
C PHE A 297 16.44 -0.12 -0.45
N LEU A 298 16.48 1.07 -1.06
CA LEU A 298 17.73 1.66 -1.54
C LEU A 298 18.72 1.90 -0.39
N VAL A 299 18.26 2.45 0.74
CA VAL A 299 19.10 2.64 1.94
C VAL A 299 19.60 1.29 2.47
N PHE A 300 18.74 0.27 2.53
CA PHE A 300 19.12 -1.08 2.93
C PHE A 300 20.16 -1.71 1.98
N GLN A 301 20.00 -1.52 0.67
CA GLN A 301 20.96 -1.99 -0.32
C GLN A 301 22.32 -1.32 -0.15
N ILE A 302 22.37 -0.02 0.17
CA ILE A 302 23.63 0.67 0.47
C ILE A 302 24.30 0.06 1.72
N ILE A 303 23.52 -0.19 2.79
CA ILE A 303 24.05 -0.79 4.03
C ILE A 303 24.57 -2.20 3.76
N PHE A 304 23.78 -3.08 3.14
CA PHE A 304 24.21 -4.45 2.82
C PHE A 304 25.35 -4.49 1.80
N GLY A 305 25.35 -3.57 0.83
CA GLY A 305 26.46 -3.37 -0.09
C GLY A 305 27.74 -2.99 0.65
N GLY A 306 27.65 -2.09 1.63
CA GLY A 306 28.76 -1.71 2.50
C GLY A 306 29.28 -2.89 3.34
N ILE A 307 28.39 -3.63 4.00
CA ILE A 307 28.75 -4.82 4.79
C ILE A 307 29.36 -5.90 3.88
N GLY A 308 28.80 -6.11 2.69
CA GLY A 308 29.34 -7.02 1.69
C GLY A 308 30.73 -6.61 1.21
N GLY A 309 30.94 -5.32 1.00
CA GLY A 309 32.25 -4.75 0.66
C GLY A 309 33.29 -4.98 1.76
N ILE A 310 32.94 -4.73 3.02
CA ILE A 310 33.82 -5.01 4.18
C ILE A 310 34.13 -6.51 4.26
N SER A 311 33.12 -7.37 4.08
CA SER A 311 33.28 -8.82 4.11
C SER A 311 34.22 -9.31 3.01
N LEU A 312 34.12 -8.74 1.81
CA LEU A 312 35.02 -9.03 0.70
C LEU A 312 36.46 -8.59 1.01
N LEU A 313 36.62 -7.43 1.64
CA LEU A 313 37.94 -6.92 2.05
C LEU A 313 38.58 -7.82 3.11
N VAL A 314 37.84 -8.23 4.14
CA VAL A 314 38.32 -9.16 5.17
C VAL A 314 38.69 -10.52 4.55
N ALA A 315 37.87 -11.02 3.62
CA ALA A 315 38.16 -12.23 2.88
C ALA A 315 39.45 -12.10 2.05
N ALA A 316 39.63 -10.97 1.34
CA ALA A 316 40.83 -10.70 0.56
C ALA A 316 42.10 -10.64 1.43
N ILE A 317 42.03 -10.01 2.61
CA ILE A 317 43.14 -10.01 3.59
C ILE A 317 43.42 -11.42 4.09
N GLY A 318 42.39 -12.20 4.40
CA GLY A 318 42.54 -13.60 4.83
C GLY A 318 43.23 -14.47 3.78
N ILE A 319 42.84 -14.32 2.51
CA ILE A 319 43.48 -14.97 1.36
C ILE A 319 44.93 -14.51 1.24
N ALA A 320 45.18 -13.20 1.28
CA ALA A 320 46.53 -12.63 1.15
C ALA A 320 47.48 -13.13 2.24
N ASN A 321 47.03 -13.17 3.50
CA ASN A 321 47.82 -13.68 4.62
C ASN A 321 48.16 -15.17 4.43
N THR A 322 47.15 -15.98 4.04
CA THR A 322 47.34 -17.41 3.78
C THR A 322 48.34 -17.64 2.63
N MET A 323 48.21 -16.87 1.55
CA MET A 323 49.07 -16.96 0.36
C MET A 323 50.50 -16.50 0.65
N THR A 324 50.67 -15.40 1.39
CA THR A 324 51.99 -14.88 1.76
C THR A 324 52.76 -15.91 2.58
N MET A 325 52.12 -16.51 3.58
CA MET A 325 52.73 -17.58 4.37
C MET A 325 53.10 -18.80 3.49
N ALA A 326 52.23 -19.19 2.55
CA ALA A 326 52.49 -20.31 1.66
C ALA A 326 53.69 -20.07 0.71
N ILE A 327 53.90 -18.84 0.27
CA ILE A 327 55.07 -18.44 -0.53
C ILE A 327 56.33 -18.43 0.34
N LEU A 328 56.26 -17.84 1.53
CA LEU A 328 57.39 -17.74 2.45
C LEU A 328 57.93 -19.12 2.85
N GLU A 329 57.02 -20.06 3.15
CA GLU A 329 57.39 -21.44 3.49
C GLU A 329 57.99 -22.22 2.29
N ARG A 330 57.91 -21.71 1.05
CA ARG A 330 58.42 -22.37 -0.17
C ARG A 330 59.46 -21.54 -0.95
N THR A 331 60.03 -20.53 -0.32
CA THR A 331 61.06 -19.67 -0.92
C THR A 331 62.22 -20.44 -1.55
N ARG A 332 62.71 -21.50 -0.88
CA ARG A 332 63.76 -22.39 -1.41
C ARG A 332 63.32 -23.18 -2.65
N GLU A 333 62.11 -23.75 -2.67
CA GLU A 333 61.60 -24.48 -3.84
C GLU A 333 61.43 -23.55 -5.04
N ILE A 334 60.92 -22.32 -4.83
CA ILE A 334 60.77 -21.31 -5.89
C ILE A 334 62.15 -20.89 -6.43
N GLY A 335 63.13 -20.69 -5.55
CA GLY A 335 64.51 -20.38 -5.95
C GLY A 335 65.16 -21.49 -6.76
N LEU A 336 64.91 -22.76 -6.38
CA LEU A 336 65.38 -23.92 -7.13
C LEU A 336 64.76 -23.94 -8.53
N MET A 337 63.42 -23.83 -8.64
CA MET A 337 62.72 -23.78 -9.93
C MET A 337 63.26 -22.68 -10.85
N LYS A 338 63.49 -21.46 -10.32
CA LYS A 338 64.09 -20.37 -11.10
C LYS A 338 65.51 -20.67 -11.62
N ALA A 339 66.29 -21.47 -10.90
CA ALA A 339 67.66 -21.82 -11.29
C ALA A 339 67.71 -22.89 -12.39
N ILE A 340 66.65 -23.71 -12.55
CA ILE A 340 66.57 -24.77 -13.55
C ILE A 340 65.95 -24.29 -14.88
N GLY A 341 65.34 -23.10 -14.89
CA GLY A 341 64.66 -22.50 -16.05
C GLY A 341 63.17 -22.84 -16.12
#